data_AF-A0A965PCV2-F1
#
_entry.id   AF-A0A965PCV2-F1
#
_cell.length_a   1.000
_cell.length_b   1.000
_cell.length_c   1.000
_cell.angle_alpha   90.00
_cell.angle_beta   90.00
_cell.angle_gamma   90.00
#
_symmetry.space_group_name_H-M   'P 1'
#
loop_
_entity.id
_entity.type
_entity.pdbx_description
1 polymer ?
#
loop_
_entity_poly.entity_id
_entity_poly.type
_entity_poly.pdbx_seq_one_letter_code
_entity_poly.pdbx_strand_id
1 'polypeptide(L)'
;MSKAITQDNERQLGLELQKTVGKLRQAREQAIQDMAEAISLAADAGQLLLSARSEGLDIDQVLKIGGLNGEEGRRLERVAKAKSMLSNPKPGELKQLCLWAGILPDPIEGSSPRPQAHWLSYVFKAKQWMARKSPAQWTEAQKLEFVEEAKPLVKAWVEAGGKLE
;
A
#
# COMPACT_ATOMS: atom_id res chain seq x y z
N MET A 1 -50.04 24.32 -5.60
CA MET A 1 -49.88 22.90 -5.22
C MET A 1 -49.69 22.84 -3.71
N SER A 2 -50.54 22.10 -3.00
CA SER A 2 -50.73 22.22 -1.55
C SER A 2 -49.60 21.54 -0.75
N LYS A 3 -49.21 22.14 0.38
CA LYS A 3 -48.22 21.61 1.34
C LYS A 3 -48.48 20.17 1.79
N ALA A 4 -49.74 19.73 1.78
CA ALA A 4 -50.14 18.37 2.14
C ALA A 4 -49.61 17.33 1.14
N ILE A 5 -49.65 17.63 -0.17
CA ILE A 5 -49.12 16.74 -1.22
C ILE A 5 -47.59 16.62 -1.08
N THR A 6 -46.90 17.70 -0.70
CA THR A 6 -45.46 17.69 -0.46
C THR A 6 -45.08 16.88 0.78
N GLN A 7 -45.82 16.99 1.88
CA GLN A 7 -45.58 16.22 3.11
C GLN A 7 -45.83 14.70 2.94
N ASP A 8 -46.84 14.31 2.16
CA ASP A 8 -47.10 12.90 1.86
C ASP A 8 -45.97 12.28 1.01
N ASN A 9 -45.45 13.05 0.03
CA ASN A 9 -44.30 12.64 -0.78
C ASN A 9 -43.01 12.53 0.06
N GLU A 10 -42.75 13.49 0.95
CA GLU A 10 -41.62 13.46 1.88
C GLU A 10 -41.68 12.25 2.82
N ARG A 11 -42.87 11.93 3.34
CA ARG A 11 -43.09 10.78 4.20
C ARG A 11 -42.87 9.46 3.47
N GLN A 12 -43.38 9.33 2.25
CA GLN A 12 -43.18 8.14 1.42
C GLN A 12 -41.69 7.95 1.08
N LEU A 13 -41.01 9.00 0.64
CA LEU A 13 -39.57 8.95 0.36
C LEU A 13 -38.77 8.62 1.63
N GLY A 14 -39.16 9.16 2.78
CA GLY A 14 -38.55 8.86 4.07
C GLY A 14 -38.67 7.38 4.46
N LEU A 15 -39.83 6.76 4.22
CA LEU A 15 -40.04 5.33 4.46
C LEU A 15 -39.21 4.45 3.51
N GLU A 16 -39.13 4.82 2.23
CA GLU A 16 -38.29 4.13 1.26
C GLU A 16 -36.79 4.26 1.58
N LEU A 17 -36.35 5.45 1.98
CA LEU A 17 -34.99 5.69 2.44
C LEU A 17 -34.69 4.87 3.70
N GLN A 18 -35.59 4.85 4.68
CA GLN A 18 -35.42 4.07 5.91
C GLN A 18 -35.24 2.58 5.59
N LYS A 19 -36.06 2.02 4.68
CA LYS A 19 -35.94 0.63 4.23
C LYS A 19 -34.60 0.38 3.53
N THR A 20 -34.18 1.30 2.66
CA THR A 20 -32.93 1.19 1.90
C THR A 20 -31.71 1.28 2.81
N VAL A 21 -31.69 2.23 3.75
CA VAL A 21 -30.65 2.37 4.77
C VAL A 21 -30.60 1.15 5.68
N GLY A 22 -31.76 0.57 6.03
CA GLY A 22 -31.83 -0.69 6.77
C GLY A 22 -31.11 -1.83 6.04
N LYS A 23 -31.41 -2.03 4.76
CA LYS A 23 -30.72 -3.02 3.91
C LYS A 23 -29.21 -2.75 3.79
N LEU A 24 -28.82 -1.48 3.62
CA LEU A 24 -27.41 -1.08 3.56
C LEU A 24 -26.66 -1.44 4.84
N ARG A 25 -27.26 -1.20 6.02
CA ARG A 25 -26.66 -1.54 7.31
C ARG A 25 -26.46 -3.05 7.45
N GLN A 26 -27.45 -3.84 7.06
CA GLN A 26 -27.37 -5.30 7.08
C GLN A 26 -26.28 -5.82 6.13
N ALA A 27 -26.25 -5.31 4.90
CA ALA A 27 -25.23 -5.69 3.92
C ALA A 27 -23.81 -5.32 4.38
N ARG A 28 -23.65 -4.17 5.04
CA ARG A 28 -22.37 -3.75 5.61
C ARG A 28 -21.91 -4.68 6.73
N GLU A 29 -22.81 -5.07 7.62
CA GLU A 29 -22.47 -5.99 8.72
C GLU A 29 -22.03 -7.35 8.19
N GLN A 30 -22.78 -7.89 7.22
CA GLN A 30 -22.42 -9.15 6.56
C GLN A 30 -21.05 -9.05 5.87
N ALA A 31 -20.80 -7.98 5.12
CA ALA A 31 -19.52 -7.79 4.45
C ALA A 31 -18.35 -7.68 5.44
N ILE A 32 -18.56 -7.08 6.62
CA ILE A 32 -17.54 -7.02 7.67
C ILE A 32 -17.26 -8.42 8.22
N GLN A 33 -18.31 -9.22 8.44
CA GLN A 33 -18.19 -10.59 8.93
C GLN A 33 -17.45 -11.48 7.93
N ASP A 34 -17.86 -11.45 6.65
CA ASP A 34 -17.23 -12.22 5.57
C ASP A 34 -15.76 -11.82 5.40
N MET A 35 -15.46 -10.53 5.50
CA MET A 35 -14.09 -10.02 5.44
C MET A 35 -13.25 -10.51 6.63
N ALA A 36 -13.81 -10.49 7.85
CA ALA A 36 -13.12 -10.98 9.03
C ALA A 36 -12.83 -12.49 8.95
N GLU A 37 -13.79 -13.28 8.44
CA GLU A 37 -13.62 -14.70 8.20
C GLU A 37 -12.52 -14.98 7.16
N ALA A 38 -12.54 -14.28 6.02
CA ALA A 38 -11.53 -14.42 4.99
C ALA A 38 -10.11 -14.07 5.49
N ILE A 39 -9.96 -12.98 6.26
CA ILE A 39 -8.66 -12.62 6.87
C ILE A 39 -8.22 -13.68 7.88
N SER A 40 -9.15 -14.27 8.64
CA SER A 40 -8.83 -15.30 9.63
C SER A 40 -8.33 -16.58 8.95
N LEU A 41 -9.01 -17.03 7.88
CA LEU A 41 -8.56 -18.16 7.05
C LEU A 41 -7.19 -17.88 6.43
N ALA A 42 -6.95 -16.66 5.95
CA ALA A 42 -5.65 -16.27 5.42
C ALA A 42 -4.54 -16.31 6.49
N ALA A 43 -4.86 -15.90 7.73
CA ALA A 43 -3.93 -16.00 8.86
C ALA A 43 -3.61 -17.45 9.20
N ASP A 44 -4.60 -18.33 9.19
CA ASP A 44 -4.42 -19.76 9.49
C ASP A 44 -3.60 -20.45 8.39
N ALA A 45 -3.86 -20.15 7.11
CA ALA A 45 -3.05 -20.63 6.00
C ALA A 45 -1.59 -20.16 6.11
N GLY A 46 -1.38 -18.88 6.46
CA GLY A 46 -0.05 -18.35 6.74
C GLY A 46 0.64 -19.03 7.92
N GLN A 47 -0.11 -19.38 8.97
CA GLN A 47 0.43 -20.08 10.12
C GLN A 47 0.90 -21.49 9.75
N LEU A 48 0.17 -22.22 8.89
CA LEU A 48 0.60 -23.52 8.36
C LEU A 48 1.94 -23.41 7.61
N LEU A 49 2.12 -22.35 6.80
CA LEU A 49 3.38 -22.11 6.09
C LEU A 49 4.53 -21.80 7.04
N LEU A 50 4.28 -21.00 8.09
CA LEU A 50 5.30 -20.72 9.12
C LEU A 50 5.69 -21.97 9.89
N SER A 51 4.73 -22.83 10.24
CA SER A 51 5.00 -24.12 10.90
C SER A 51 5.82 -25.03 9.99
N ALA A 52 5.45 -25.18 8.72
CA ALA A 52 6.20 -25.97 7.74
C ALA A 52 7.66 -25.50 7.62
N ARG A 53 7.92 -24.18 7.68
CA ARG A 53 9.30 -23.64 7.71
C ARG A 53 10.04 -24.02 8.98
N SER A 54 9.40 -23.91 10.14
CA SER A 54 10.03 -24.25 11.40
C SER A 54 10.38 -25.73 11.52
N GLU A 55 9.61 -26.59 10.85
CA GLU A 55 9.82 -28.04 10.76
C GLU A 55 10.84 -28.43 9.66
N GLY A 56 11.30 -27.47 8.85
CA GLY A 56 12.27 -27.72 7.77
C GLY A 56 11.68 -28.45 6.56
N LEU A 57 10.36 -28.36 6.34
CA LEU A 57 9.68 -28.98 5.20
C LEU A 57 9.98 -28.25 3.88
N ASP A 58 9.81 -28.97 2.76
CA ASP A 58 9.90 -28.39 1.42
C ASP A 58 8.71 -27.45 1.15
N ILE A 59 8.96 -26.15 1.29
CA ILE A 59 7.94 -25.11 1.10
C ILE A 59 7.44 -25.03 -0.32
N ASP A 60 8.28 -25.28 -1.32
CA ASP A 60 7.86 -25.21 -2.72
C ASP A 60 6.88 -26.35 -3.03
N GLN A 61 7.11 -27.54 -2.45
CA GLN A 61 6.15 -28.64 -2.53
C GLN A 61 4.85 -28.34 -1.76
N VAL A 62 4.93 -27.76 -0.56
CA VAL A 62 3.75 -27.38 0.23
C VAL A 62 2.89 -26.35 -0.51
N LEU A 63 3.50 -25.30 -1.08
CA LEU A 63 2.82 -24.29 -1.86
C LEU A 63 2.16 -24.88 -3.12
N LYS A 64 2.88 -25.78 -3.80
CA LYS A 64 2.35 -26.49 -4.98
C LYS A 64 1.11 -27.33 -4.64
N ILE A 65 1.12 -28.06 -3.53
CA ILE A 65 -0.04 -28.84 -3.06
C ILE A 65 -1.20 -27.91 -2.68
N GLY A 66 -0.89 -26.78 -2.02
CA GLY A 66 -1.87 -25.77 -1.64
C GLY A 66 -2.43 -24.94 -2.81
N GLY A 67 -1.94 -25.13 -4.03
CA GLY A 67 -2.37 -24.35 -5.19
C GLY A 67 -1.95 -22.88 -5.15
N LEU A 68 -0.89 -22.55 -4.40
CA LEU A 68 -0.41 -21.20 -4.20
C LEU A 68 0.90 -20.96 -4.95
N ASN A 69 1.09 -19.76 -5.47
CA ASN A 69 2.39 -19.29 -5.91
C ASN A 69 3.23 -18.76 -4.73
N GLY A 70 4.53 -18.55 -4.96
CA GLY A 70 5.46 -18.11 -3.92
C GLY A 70 5.13 -16.74 -3.32
N GLU A 71 4.52 -15.83 -4.08
CA GLU A 71 4.14 -14.51 -3.58
C GLU A 71 2.84 -14.56 -2.75
N GLU A 72 1.85 -15.33 -3.19
CA GLU A 72 0.64 -15.62 -2.41
C GLU A 72 1.00 -16.23 -1.05
N GLY A 73 1.88 -17.23 -1.04
CA GLY A 73 2.39 -17.82 0.20
C GLY A 73 3.03 -16.79 1.14
N ARG A 74 3.88 -15.90 0.62
CA ARG A 74 4.49 -14.82 1.41
C ARG A 74 3.45 -13.83 1.96
N ARG A 75 2.39 -13.53 1.21
CA ARG A 75 1.32 -12.64 1.68
C ARG A 75 0.59 -13.26 2.85
N LEU A 76 0.22 -14.54 2.76
CA LEU A 76 -0.42 -15.26 3.85
C LEU A 76 0.46 -15.31 5.11
N GLU A 77 1.76 -15.57 4.97
CA GLU A 77 2.70 -15.50 6.09
C GLU A 77 2.73 -14.10 6.75
N ARG A 78 2.55 -13.01 5.99
CA ARG A 78 2.45 -11.65 6.55
C ARG A 78 1.15 -11.47 7.32
N VAL A 79 0.02 -11.99 6.82
CA VAL A 79 -1.26 -11.98 7.56
C VAL A 79 -1.10 -12.71 8.90
N ALA A 80 -0.49 -13.90 8.90
CA ALA A 80 -0.24 -14.67 10.12
C ALA A 80 0.64 -13.91 11.12
N LYS A 81 1.73 -13.27 10.66
CA LYS A 81 2.58 -12.42 11.52
C LYS A 81 1.87 -11.19 12.06
N ALA A 82 0.89 -10.68 11.32
CA ALA A 82 0.06 -9.54 11.69
C ALA A 82 -1.19 -9.94 12.50
N LYS A 83 -1.28 -11.17 13.03
CA LYS A 83 -2.44 -11.66 13.81
C LYS A 83 -2.80 -10.75 15.00
N SER A 84 -1.81 -10.11 15.63
CA SER A 84 -2.03 -9.14 16.70
C SER A 84 -2.79 -7.88 16.24
N MET A 85 -2.77 -7.56 14.95
CA MET A 85 -3.51 -6.44 14.37
C MET A 85 -5.00 -6.75 14.17
N LEU A 86 -5.43 -8.01 14.27
CA LEU A 86 -6.82 -8.42 14.01
C LEU A 86 -7.81 -7.98 15.09
N SER A 87 -7.34 -7.73 16.32
CA SER A 87 -8.25 -7.38 17.41
C SER A 87 -8.74 -5.93 17.36
N ASN A 88 -7.94 -5.00 16.81
CA ASN A 88 -8.31 -3.59 16.65
C ASN A 88 -7.40 -2.88 15.62
N PRO A 89 -7.54 -3.19 14.31
CA PRO A 89 -6.65 -2.64 13.30
C PRO A 89 -6.93 -1.15 13.06
N LYS A 90 -5.87 -0.35 12.89
CA LYS A 90 -5.98 0.99 12.32
C LYS A 90 -6.48 0.89 10.86
N PRO A 91 -7.13 1.92 10.29
CA PRO A 91 -7.63 1.87 8.91
C PRO A 91 -6.59 1.46 7.86
N GLY A 92 -5.34 1.92 8.01
CA GLY A 92 -4.23 1.53 7.14
C GLY A 92 -3.82 0.06 7.29
N GLU A 93 -3.89 -0.48 8.49
CA GLU A 93 -3.55 -1.88 8.81
C GLU A 93 -4.63 -2.82 8.26
N LEU A 94 -5.91 -2.48 8.42
CA LEU A 94 -7.02 -3.24 7.84
C LEU A 94 -6.88 -3.31 6.31
N LYS A 95 -6.56 -2.19 5.66
CA LYS A 95 -6.31 -2.16 4.21
C LYS A 95 -5.18 -3.12 3.81
N GLN A 96 -4.09 -3.16 4.56
CA GLN A 96 -2.98 -4.08 4.28
C GLN A 96 -3.37 -5.55 4.47
N LEU A 97 -4.12 -5.87 5.53
CA LEU A 97 -4.64 -7.21 5.76
C LEU A 97 -5.55 -7.66 4.61
N CYS A 98 -6.46 -6.82 4.15
CA CYS A 98 -7.33 -7.14 3.01
C CYS A 98 -6.55 -7.33 1.70
N LEU A 99 -5.45 -6.59 1.49
CA LEU A 99 -4.58 -6.78 0.33
C LEU A 99 -3.82 -8.12 0.40
N TRP A 100 -3.27 -8.46 1.56
CA TRP A 100 -2.54 -9.72 1.71
C TRP A 100 -3.45 -10.95 1.72
N ALA A 101 -4.68 -10.81 2.23
CA ALA A 101 -5.71 -11.85 2.19
C ALA A 101 -6.38 -11.99 0.81
N GLY A 102 -6.03 -11.15 -0.18
CA GLY A 102 -6.61 -11.22 -1.53
C GLY A 102 -8.06 -10.72 -1.66
N ILE A 103 -8.58 -10.05 -0.63
CA ILE A 103 -9.93 -9.45 -0.64
C ILE A 103 -9.96 -8.20 -1.50
N LEU A 104 -8.90 -7.39 -1.43
CA LEU A 104 -8.70 -6.25 -2.32
C LEU A 104 -7.84 -6.67 -3.51
N PRO A 105 -8.16 -6.21 -4.73
CA PRO A 105 -7.33 -6.48 -5.89
C PRO A 105 -5.95 -5.89 -5.67
N ASP A 106 -4.91 -6.64 -6.06
CA ASP A 106 -3.55 -6.17 -5.90
C ASP A 106 -3.30 -4.97 -6.83
N PRO A 107 -2.92 -3.80 -6.30
CA PRO A 107 -2.57 -2.66 -7.14
C PRO A 107 -1.39 -2.94 -8.09
N ILE A 108 -0.60 -4.00 -7.87
CA ILE A 108 0.53 -4.38 -8.72
C ILE A 108 0.09 -5.20 -9.94
N GLU A 109 -0.97 -6.02 -9.84
CA GLU A 109 -1.47 -6.86 -10.95
C GLU A 109 -1.95 -6.03 -12.14
N GLY A 110 -2.44 -4.81 -11.88
CA GLY A 110 -2.77 -3.81 -12.91
C GLY A 110 -1.66 -2.79 -13.17
N SER A 111 -0.53 -2.87 -12.46
CA SER A 111 0.56 -1.90 -12.63
C SER A 111 1.45 -2.29 -13.79
N SER A 112 1.57 -1.41 -14.77
CA SER A 112 2.67 -1.48 -15.73
C SER A 112 3.98 -1.40 -14.94
N PRO A 113 5.01 -2.19 -15.29
CA PRO A 113 6.33 -2.05 -14.67
C PRO A 113 6.72 -0.57 -14.69
N ARG A 114 7.07 0.00 -13.54
CA ARG A 114 7.53 1.39 -13.51
C ARG A 114 8.66 1.49 -14.53
N PRO A 115 8.60 2.44 -15.48
CA PRO A 115 9.66 2.58 -16.46
C PRO A 115 10.98 2.67 -15.71
N GLN A 116 11.95 1.86 -16.14
CA GLN A 116 13.24 1.78 -15.48
C GLN A 116 13.76 3.20 -15.33
N ALA A 117 13.98 3.63 -14.08
CA ALA A 117 14.45 4.98 -13.83
C ALA A 117 15.77 5.15 -14.58
N HIS A 118 15.90 6.25 -15.32
CA HIS A 118 17.15 6.57 -16.00
C HIS A 118 18.30 6.49 -14.97
N TRP A 119 19.43 5.90 -15.33
CA TRP A 119 20.54 5.68 -14.39
C TRP A 119 21.07 7.00 -13.79
N LEU A 120 20.89 8.12 -14.51
CA LEU A 120 21.14 9.50 -14.02
C LEU A 120 19.96 10.15 -13.27
N SER A 121 18.94 9.41 -12.86
CA SER A 121 17.73 9.98 -12.22
C SER A 121 18.04 10.82 -10.98
N TYR A 122 19.07 10.44 -10.22
CA TYR A 122 19.55 11.22 -9.07
C TYR A 122 20.15 12.56 -9.48
N VAL A 123 20.92 12.61 -10.58
CA VAL A 123 21.47 13.85 -11.14
C VAL A 123 20.35 14.78 -11.62
N PHE A 124 19.31 14.23 -12.26
CA PHE A 124 18.14 15.00 -12.67
C PHE A 124 17.39 15.61 -11.48
N LYS A 125 17.21 14.84 -10.41
CA LYS A 125 16.60 15.34 -9.16
C LYS A 125 17.44 16.44 -8.52
N ALA A 126 18.76 16.26 -8.46
CA ALA A 126 19.68 17.27 -7.94
C ALA A 126 19.61 18.57 -8.77
N LYS A 127 19.60 18.47 -10.11
CA LYS A 127 19.41 19.63 -11.01
C LYS A 127 18.10 20.36 -10.75
N GLN A 128 16.99 19.62 -10.63
CA GLN A 128 15.68 20.21 -10.33
C GLN A 128 15.61 20.87 -8.95
N TRP A 129 16.29 20.28 -7.96
CA TRP A 129 16.40 20.84 -6.61
C TRP A 129 17.19 22.15 -6.60
N MET A 130 18.35 22.19 -7.26
CA MET A 130 19.18 23.40 -7.41
C MET A 130 18.44 24.50 -8.18
N ALA A 131 17.66 24.16 -9.19
CA ALA A 131 16.85 25.14 -9.93
C ALA A 131 15.78 25.82 -9.05
N ARG A 132 15.36 25.18 -7.95
CA ARG A 132 14.36 25.71 -7.00
C ARG A 132 14.98 26.41 -5.80
N LYS A 133 16.23 26.08 -5.44
CA LYS A 133 16.93 26.62 -4.27
C LYS A 133 18.19 27.34 -4.71
N SER A 134 18.19 28.67 -4.61
CA SER A 134 19.37 29.47 -4.93
C SER A 134 20.41 29.38 -3.80
N PRO A 135 21.69 29.15 -4.09
CA PRO A 135 22.78 29.21 -3.10
C PRO A 135 22.88 30.55 -2.37
N ALA A 136 22.34 31.63 -2.94
CA ALA A 136 22.28 32.95 -2.30
C ALA A 136 21.39 32.99 -1.05
N GLN A 137 20.49 32.01 -0.89
CA GLN A 137 19.53 31.93 0.21
C GLN A 137 19.97 30.97 1.32
N TRP A 138 21.15 30.38 1.20
CA TRP A 138 21.65 29.35 2.13
C TRP A 138 22.48 29.97 3.23
N THR A 139 22.41 29.37 4.42
CA THR A 139 23.34 29.72 5.51
C THR A 139 24.75 29.24 5.18
N GLU A 140 25.76 29.81 5.83
CA GLU A 140 27.16 29.39 5.63
C GLU A 140 27.37 27.90 5.94
N ALA A 141 26.71 27.38 6.98
CA ALA A 141 26.75 25.95 7.31
C ALA A 141 26.19 25.07 6.17
N GLN A 142 25.08 25.48 5.55
CA GLN A 142 24.46 24.75 4.45
C GLN A 142 25.30 24.79 3.16
N LYS A 143 26.00 25.91 2.91
CA LYS A 143 26.93 26.01 1.78
C LYS A 143 28.10 25.05 1.96
N LEU A 144 28.65 24.98 3.17
CA LEU A 144 29.79 24.12 3.48
C LEU A 144 29.41 22.63 3.37
N GLU A 145 28.24 22.25 3.91
CA GLU A 145 27.68 20.90 3.75
C GLU A 145 27.46 20.54 2.28
N PHE A 146 26.88 21.46 1.49
CA PHE A 146 26.67 21.23 0.05
C PHE A 146 27.99 21.00 -0.71
N VAL A 147 29.02 21.79 -0.44
CA VAL A 147 30.32 21.66 -1.12
C VAL A 147 30.97 20.31 -0.80
N GLU A 148 30.95 19.87 0.45
CA GLU A 148 31.52 18.58 0.85
C GLU A 148 30.78 17.41 0.18
N GLU A 149 29.44 17.44 0.16
CA GLU A 149 28.64 16.37 -0.45
C GLU A 149 28.66 16.38 -1.99
N ALA A 150 28.81 17.55 -2.61
CA ALA A 150 28.90 17.67 -4.07
C ALA A 150 30.30 17.32 -4.62
N LYS A 151 31.35 17.43 -3.80
CA LYS A 151 32.74 17.22 -4.22
C LYS A 151 33.01 15.84 -4.84
N PRO A 152 32.51 14.71 -4.30
CA PRO A 152 32.64 13.40 -4.95
C PRO A 152 31.99 13.35 -6.33
N LEU A 153 30.84 14.02 -6.52
CA LEU A 153 30.14 14.06 -7.80
C LEU A 153 30.93 14.86 -8.85
N VAL A 154 31.48 16.00 -8.45
CA VAL A 154 32.33 16.82 -9.33
C VAL A 154 33.60 16.05 -9.70
N LYS A 155 34.22 15.36 -8.74
CA LYS A 155 35.40 14.53 -8.99
C LYS A 155 35.12 13.43 -10.02
N ALA A 156 34.04 12.68 -9.84
CA ALA A 156 33.61 11.64 -10.79
C ALA A 156 33.29 12.22 -12.17
N TRP A 157 32.72 13.43 -12.23
CA TRP A 157 32.44 14.12 -13.49
C TRP A 157 33.72 14.55 -14.23
N VAL A 158 34.73 15.05 -13.51
CA VAL A 158 36.05 15.38 -14.10
C VAL A 158 36.75 14.10 -14.60
N GLU A 159 36.73 13.02 -13.81
CA GLU A 159 37.27 11.72 -14.22
C GLU A 159 36.55 11.16 -15.46
N ALA A 160 35.26 11.44 -15.61
CA ALA A 160 34.47 11.09 -16.79
C ALA A 160 34.71 12.02 -18.00
N GLY A 161 35.62 12.99 -17.92
CA GLY A 161 36.02 13.87 -19.02
C GLY A 161 35.39 15.28 -19.00
N GLY A 162 34.72 15.66 -17.92
CA GLY A 162 34.22 17.02 -17.70
C GLY A 162 35.34 18.05 -17.51
N LYS A 163 35.11 19.30 -17.93
CA LYS A 163 36.07 20.40 -17.78
C LYS A 163 35.48 21.49 -16.90
N LEU A 164 36.11 21.77 -15.77
CA LEU A 164 35.78 22.94 -14.96
C LEU A 164 36.11 24.19 -15.78
N GLU A 165 35.06 24.94 -16.15
CA GLU A 165 35.19 26.27 -16.76
C GLU A 165 35.54 27.33 -15.71
#